data_AF-A0A7S4HCK1-F1
#
_entry.id   AF-A0A7S4HCK1-F1
#
_cell.length_a   1.000
_cell.length_b   1.000
_cell.length_c   1.000
_cell.angle_alpha   90.00
_cell.angle_beta   90.00
_cell.angle_gamma   90.00
#
_symmetry.space_group_name_H-M   'P 1'
#
loop_
_entity.id
_entity.type
_entity.pdbx_description
1 polymer ?
#
loop_
_entity_poly.entity_id
_entity_poly.type
_entity_poly.pdbx_seq_one_letter_code
_entity_poly.pdbx_strand_id
1 'polypeptide(L)'
;SSPPPLPPTLPPPSSPPLLPPPVLPPPSPPPPEDGRRQLRSTAGPATPTRAAPGRRLQVSQQGPPPGTPPYADGLTDGPAGRELGAFVMPWVSVAGRGEWTRIRFPGVLLSLELFLVNVGEDSGENAVFSFQPPPARGCAPPHDCAPGTAPEKVSVHFHRRLELLDASAVPVTSCAYVVKSADVPMVRNTLAVRQSPPAKACPFDLYVWVPDTLRPITGTGAPGDGSVCVDRGSNAMDGAEGTVQYNRTCSNAYVLPPFGPPPSPPHTPGSKWDALGVGLRG
;
A
#
# COMPACT_ATOMS: atom_id res chain seq x y z
N SER A 1 -25.95 -14.71 66.71
CA SER A 1 -24.56 -14.28 66.46
C SER A 1 -24.59 -13.26 65.34
N SER A 2 -24.48 -11.97 65.66
CA SER A 2 -24.52 -10.91 64.64
C SER A 2 -23.15 -10.77 63.98
N PRO A 3 -23.08 -10.55 62.65
CA PRO A 3 -21.81 -10.37 61.97
C PRO A 3 -21.16 -9.04 62.40
N PRO A 4 -19.82 -8.98 62.43
CA PRO A 4 -19.09 -7.78 62.82
C PRO A 4 -19.28 -6.67 61.77
N PRO A 5 -19.22 -5.40 62.19
CA PRO A 5 -19.39 -4.26 61.29
C PRO A 5 -18.23 -4.16 60.31
N LEU A 6 -18.55 -3.77 59.07
CA LEU A 6 -17.57 -3.55 58.00
C LEU A 6 -16.71 -2.30 58.29
N PRO A 7 -15.43 -2.33 57.90
CA PRO A 7 -14.54 -1.18 58.07
C PRO A 7 -14.92 -0.01 57.14
N PRO A 8 -14.58 1.24 57.51
CA PRO A 8 -14.91 2.41 56.73
C PRO A 8 -14.12 2.45 55.41
N THR A 9 -14.84 2.75 54.32
CA THR A 9 -14.31 2.89 52.97
C THR A 9 -13.43 4.15 52.87
N LEU A 10 -12.18 3.98 52.44
CA LEU A 10 -11.28 5.11 52.16
C LEU A 10 -11.78 5.92 50.95
N PRO A 11 -11.67 7.26 50.98
CA PRO A 11 -12.00 8.09 49.83
C PRO A 11 -11.01 7.84 48.68
N PRO A 12 -11.46 7.98 47.42
CA PRO A 12 -10.60 7.78 46.26
C PRO A 12 -9.47 8.83 46.21
N PRO A 13 -8.30 8.48 45.66
CA PRO A 13 -7.18 9.41 45.53
C PRO A 13 -7.55 10.56 44.58
N SER A 14 -7.26 11.79 45.01
CA SER A 14 -7.43 13.01 44.23
C SER A 14 -6.63 12.94 42.94
N SER A 15 -7.30 13.22 41.81
CA SER A 15 -6.66 13.27 40.49
C SER A 15 -5.48 14.26 40.46
N PRO A 16 -4.35 13.92 39.82
CA PRO A 16 -3.23 14.84 39.67
C PRO A 16 -3.63 16.03 38.78
N PRO A 17 -3.04 17.22 39.00
CA PRO A 17 -3.33 18.40 38.20
C PRO A 17 -2.89 18.19 36.74
N LEU A 18 -3.77 18.55 35.81
CA LEU A 18 -3.51 18.55 34.37
C LEU A 18 -2.36 19.52 34.07
N LEU A 19 -1.28 19.00 33.48
CA LEU A 19 -0.20 19.83 32.95
C LEU A 19 -0.75 20.71 31.81
N PRO A 20 -0.35 21.99 31.72
CA PRO A 20 -0.73 22.85 30.61
C PRO A 20 -0.16 22.28 29.29
N PRO A 21 -0.88 22.45 28.17
CA PRO A 21 -0.43 21.97 26.87
C PRO A 21 0.88 22.67 26.45
N PRO A 22 1.76 21.98 25.72
CA PRO A 22 2.99 22.58 25.20
C PRO A 22 2.67 23.71 24.23
N VAL A 23 3.27 24.87 24.49
CA VAL A 23 3.21 26.03 23.60
C VAL A 23 3.99 25.69 22.34
N LEU A 24 3.30 25.59 21.20
CA LEU A 24 3.95 25.40 19.90
C LEU A 24 4.74 26.68 19.53
N PRO A 25 5.97 26.54 19.01
CA PRO A 25 6.70 27.69 18.50
C PRO A 25 5.96 28.32 17.30
N PRO A 26 6.06 29.64 17.10
CA PRO A 26 5.43 30.31 15.97
C PRO A 26 6.00 29.80 14.64
N PRO A 27 5.19 29.78 13.56
CA PRO A 27 5.65 29.36 12.25
C PRO A 27 6.73 30.31 11.71
N SER A 28 7.77 29.73 11.09
CA SER A 28 8.83 30.49 10.43
C SER A 28 8.25 31.36 9.30
N PRO A 29 8.79 32.58 9.07
CA PRO A 29 8.35 33.45 7.99
C PRO A 29 8.66 32.81 6.62
N PRO A 30 7.83 33.08 5.60
CA PRO A 30 8.07 32.60 4.24
C PRO A 30 9.35 33.23 3.65
N PRO A 31 10.05 32.52 2.75
CA PRO A 31 11.21 33.07 2.06
C PRO A 31 10.80 34.24 1.14
N PRO A 32 11.69 35.22 0.91
CA PRO A 32 11.41 36.36 0.04
C PRO A 32 11.22 35.90 -1.42
N GLU A 33 10.09 36.29 -2.02
CA GLU A 33 9.89 36.23 -3.48
C GLU A 33 10.80 37.27 -4.14
N ASP A 34 11.89 36.81 -4.73
CA ASP A 34 12.72 37.64 -5.60
C ASP A 34 12.95 36.92 -6.94
N GLY A 35 12.64 37.60 -8.04
CA GLY A 35 13.17 37.23 -9.36
C GLY A 35 12.21 36.63 -10.40
N ARG A 36 10.96 37.10 -10.54
CA ARG A 36 10.13 36.81 -11.73
C ARG A 36 10.59 37.67 -12.92
N ARG A 37 11.67 37.26 -13.60
CA ARG A 37 12.15 37.91 -14.83
C ARG A 37 11.25 37.52 -16.01
N GLN A 38 10.35 38.43 -16.40
CA GLN A 38 9.62 38.36 -17.66
C GLN A 38 10.59 38.52 -18.83
N LEU A 39 10.65 37.55 -19.74
CA LEU A 39 11.12 37.76 -21.11
C LEU A 39 9.89 37.95 -21.99
N ARG A 40 9.48 39.21 -22.15
CA ARG A 40 8.75 39.67 -23.33
C ARG A 40 9.79 39.96 -24.40
N SER A 41 9.65 39.34 -25.57
CA SER A 41 10.28 39.84 -26.80
C SER A 41 9.20 40.21 -27.79
N THR A 42 9.11 41.51 -28.04
CA THR A 42 8.31 42.18 -29.05
C THR A 42 9.09 42.26 -30.35
N ALA A 43 8.51 41.79 -31.45
CA ALA A 43 8.82 42.30 -32.79
C ALA A 43 7.52 42.38 -33.60
N GLY A 44 7.23 43.59 -34.06
CA GLY A 44 6.03 43.98 -34.79
C GLY A 44 6.06 43.64 -36.29
N PRO A 45 5.22 44.30 -37.11
CA PRO A 45 4.36 43.62 -38.08
C PRO A 45 4.84 43.73 -39.54
N ALA A 46 4.45 42.76 -40.37
CA ALA A 46 4.40 42.92 -41.81
C ALA A 46 3.23 42.09 -42.41
N THR A 47 2.36 42.78 -43.15
CA THR A 47 1.37 42.24 -44.08
C THR A 47 1.44 43.10 -45.35
N PRO A 48 0.88 42.73 -46.52
CA PRO A 48 0.40 41.41 -46.97
C PRO A 48 0.95 41.03 -48.37
N THR A 49 0.92 39.74 -48.75
CA THR A 49 0.84 39.37 -50.18
C THR A 49 -0.10 38.18 -50.37
N ARG A 50 -0.85 38.28 -51.45
CA ARG A 50 -2.15 37.67 -51.75
C ARG A 50 -2.01 36.32 -52.47
N ALA A 51 -2.81 35.37 -52.00
CA ALA A 51 -3.51 34.26 -52.70
C ALA A 51 -2.73 33.16 -53.45
N ALA A 52 -2.94 31.91 -53.03
CA ALA A 52 -3.67 30.88 -53.79
C ALA A 52 -4.11 29.72 -52.87
N PRO A 53 -5.19 28.97 -53.17
CA PRO A 53 -5.95 28.20 -52.19
C PRO A 53 -5.64 26.68 -52.20
N GLY A 54 -5.90 26.04 -51.07
CA GLY A 54 -6.22 24.61 -51.02
C GLY A 54 -5.17 23.71 -50.39
N ARG A 55 -5.36 23.35 -49.12
CA ARG A 55 -5.41 21.94 -48.67
C ARG A 55 -5.89 21.88 -47.23
N ARG A 56 -7.19 21.62 -47.06
CA ARG A 56 -7.80 21.23 -45.79
C ARG A 56 -7.26 19.83 -45.46
N LEU A 57 -6.36 19.71 -44.49
CA LEU A 57 -6.06 18.41 -43.88
C LEU A 57 -7.29 18.02 -43.04
N GLN A 58 -8.24 17.36 -43.69
CA GLN A 58 -9.24 16.56 -42.99
C GLN A 58 -8.49 15.43 -42.29
N VAL A 59 -8.49 15.45 -40.96
CA VAL A 59 -8.21 14.25 -40.16
C VAL A 59 -9.40 13.32 -40.41
N SER A 60 -9.23 12.41 -41.37
CA SER A 60 -10.13 11.30 -41.58
C SER A 60 -10.07 10.40 -40.36
N GLN A 61 -11.12 10.45 -39.54
CA GLN A 61 -11.44 9.37 -38.61
C GLN A 61 -11.85 8.14 -39.44
N GLN A 62 -10.89 7.26 -39.70
CA GLN A 62 -11.16 5.89 -40.11
C GLN A 62 -10.79 5.01 -38.92
N GLY A 63 -11.82 4.51 -38.23
CA GLY A 63 -11.65 3.43 -37.26
C GLY A 63 -11.17 2.15 -37.96
N PRO A 64 -10.46 1.25 -37.26
CA PRO A 64 -9.95 0.03 -37.86
C PRO A 64 -11.11 -0.93 -38.22
N PRO A 65 -10.96 -1.74 -39.29
CA PRO A 65 -11.99 -2.69 -39.70
C PRO A 65 -12.17 -3.82 -38.66
N PRO A 66 -13.36 -4.46 -38.60
CA PRO A 66 -13.65 -5.49 -37.62
C PRO A 66 -12.92 -6.79 -37.99
N GLY A 67 -12.04 -7.27 -37.10
CA GLY A 67 -11.42 -8.60 -37.24
C GLY A 67 -9.97 -8.77 -36.81
N THR A 68 -9.28 -7.74 -36.34
CA THR A 68 -7.86 -7.85 -35.91
C THR A 68 -7.70 -7.51 -34.42
N PRO A 69 -7.26 -8.43 -33.53
CA PRO A 69 -6.61 -8.04 -32.29
C PRO A 69 -5.15 -7.70 -32.64
N PRO A 70 -4.62 -6.51 -32.26
CA PRO A 70 -3.82 -6.47 -31.04
C PRO A 70 -3.74 -5.07 -30.36
N TYR A 71 -3.74 -5.02 -29.03
CA TYR A 71 -3.03 -3.97 -28.28
C TYR A 71 -2.20 -4.63 -27.18
N ALA A 72 -1.23 -5.41 -27.63
CA ALA A 72 0.02 -5.64 -26.93
C ALA A 72 1.12 -5.02 -27.79
N ASP A 73 2.01 -4.30 -27.11
CA ASP A 73 3.34 -3.83 -27.51
C ASP A 73 3.53 -2.33 -27.76
N GLY A 74 4.42 -1.77 -26.94
CA GLY A 74 4.88 -0.39 -27.00
C GLY A 74 5.65 0.12 -25.77
N LEU A 75 6.06 -0.74 -24.81
CA LEU A 75 6.96 -0.38 -23.71
C LEU A 75 8.06 -1.43 -23.55
N THR A 76 8.86 -1.66 -24.60
CA THR A 76 10.11 -2.44 -24.51
C THR A 76 11.17 -1.76 -25.37
N ASP A 77 11.95 -0.88 -24.73
CA ASP A 77 13.42 -0.68 -24.93
C ASP A 77 13.90 0.64 -24.27
N GLY A 78 13.49 0.86 -23.02
CA GLY A 78 14.32 1.56 -22.04
C GLY A 78 14.87 0.52 -21.07
N PRO A 79 15.86 0.83 -20.20
CA PRO A 79 16.19 -0.08 -19.11
C PRO A 79 14.90 -0.36 -18.35
N ALA A 80 14.41 -1.60 -18.47
CA ALA A 80 13.18 -2.02 -17.84
C ALA A 80 13.37 -1.78 -16.32
N GLY A 81 12.66 -0.78 -15.78
CA GLY A 81 12.72 -0.47 -14.35
C GLY A 81 12.46 -1.73 -13.52
N ARG A 82 13.02 -1.86 -12.32
CA ARG A 82 12.80 -3.11 -11.58
C ARG A 82 11.32 -3.25 -11.20
N GLU A 83 10.80 -4.47 -11.21
CA GLU A 83 9.41 -4.74 -10.80
C GLU A 83 9.22 -4.31 -9.33
N LEU A 84 8.16 -3.53 -9.06
CA LEU A 84 7.81 -3.09 -7.69
C LEU A 84 7.49 -4.28 -6.79
N GLY A 85 6.82 -5.30 -7.32
CA GLY A 85 6.53 -6.52 -6.58
C GLY A 85 5.58 -6.30 -5.40
N ALA A 86 4.63 -5.37 -5.54
CA ALA A 86 3.63 -5.13 -4.50
C ALA A 86 2.76 -6.38 -4.30
N PHE A 87 2.67 -6.84 -3.06
CA PHE A 87 1.87 -8.00 -2.68
C PHE A 87 0.64 -7.55 -1.91
N VAL A 88 -0.54 -7.84 -2.45
CA VAL A 88 -1.83 -7.39 -1.91
C VAL A 88 -2.55 -8.58 -1.29
N MET A 89 -2.99 -8.46 -0.04
CA MET A 89 -3.64 -9.56 0.67
C MET A 89 -4.76 -9.09 1.60
N PRO A 90 -5.82 -9.91 1.79
CA PRO A 90 -6.86 -9.62 2.77
C PRO A 90 -6.26 -9.54 4.17
N TRP A 91 -6.72 -8.59 4.98
CA TRP A 91 -6.29 -8.43 6.36
C TRP A 91 -7.40 -8.75 7.36
N VAL A 92 -8.50 -7.99 7.33
CA VAL A 92 -9.66 -8.16 8.21
C VAL A 92 -10.90 -7.70 7.45
N SER A 93 -11.95 -8.52 7.42
CA SER A 93 -13.26 -8.12 6.90
C SER A 93 -14.24 -7.93 8.06
N VAL A 94 -14.99 -6.83 8.06
CA VAL A 94 -16.01 -6.52 9.06
C VAL A 94 -17.37 -6.47 8.38
N ALA A 95 -18.19 -7.47 8.65
CA ALA A 95 -19.47 -7.67 7.97
C ALA A 95 -20.36 -6.41 8.02
N GLY A 96 -20.78 -5.94 6.84
CA GLY A 96 -21.66 -4.78 6.69
C GLY A 96 -21.00 -3.44 6.97
N ARG A 97 -19.67 -3.40 7.13
CA ARG A 97 -18.91 -2.16 7.39
C ARG A 97 -17.80 -1.94 6.38
N GLY A 98 -17.01 -2.96 6.06
CA GLY A 98 -15.89 -2.82 5.12
C GLY A 98 -14.77 -3.83 5.33
N GLU A 99 -13.68 -3.62 4.61
CA GLU A 99 -12.54 -4.54 4.61
C GLU A 99 -11.20 -3.80 4.68
N TRP A 100 -10.29 -4.33 5.48
CA TRP A 100 -8.88 -4.00 5.48
C TRP A 100 -8.13 -4.89 4.50
N THR A 101 -7.31 -4.26 3.67
CA THR A 101 -6.34 -4.91 2.78
C THR A 101 -4.93 -4.48 3.17
N ARG A 102 -3.99 -5.43 3.24
CA ARG A 102 -2.57 -5.16 3.44
C ARG A 102 -1.87 -5.15 2.08
N ILE A 103 -1.14 -4.06 1.81
CA ILE A 103 -0.24 -3.94 0.67
C ILE A 103 1.19 -3.99 1.22
N ARG A 104 1.91 -5.03 0.83
CA ARG A 104 3.28 -5.31 1.24
C ARG A 104 4.24 -5.00 0.10
N PHE A 105 5.39 -4.42 0.44
CA PHE A 105 6.45 -4.13 -0.53
C PHE A 105 7.72 -4.93 -0.25
N PRO A 106 8.56 -5.22 -1.25
CA PRO A 106 9.89 -5.74 -1.02
C PRO A 106 10.82 -4.64 -0.49
N GLY A 107 11.66 -4.96 0.51
CA GLY A 107 12.73 -4.07 0.98
C GLY A 107 12.28 -2.78 1.70
N VAL A 108 13.12 -1.74 1.56
CA VAL A 108 12.97 -0.39 2.12
C VAL A 108 12.66 0.57 0.98
N LEU A 109 11.56 1.33 1.08
CA LEU A 109 11.17 2.32 0.08
C LEU A 109 11.23 3.73 0.69
N LEU A 110 11.83 4.69 0.00
CA LEU A 110 11.87 6.10 0.40
C LEU A 110 10.57 6.82 0.03
N SER A 111 10.01 6.52 -1.13
CA SER A 111 8.74 7.10 -1.60
C SER A 111 8.00 6.11 -2.49
N LEU A 112 6.68 6.27 -2.53
CA LEU A 112 5.81 5.47 -3.38
C LEU A 112 4.65 6.32 -3.91
N GLU A 113 4.21 5.97 -5.10
CA GLU A 113 2.99 6.44 -5.74
C GLU A 113 2.24 5.21 -6.27
N LEU A 114 1.05 4.95 -5.72
CA LEU A 114 0.23 3.78 -6.07
C LEU A 114 -1.03 4.24 -6.77
N PHE A 115 -1.34 3.59 -7.87
CA PHE A 115 -2.65 3.65 -8.50
C PHE A 115 -3.50 2.52 -7.93
N LEU A 116 -4.45 2.85 -7.06
CA LEU A 116 -5.31 1.87 -6.42
C LEU A 116 -6.60 1.65 -7.22
N VAL A 117 -7.10 0.43 -7.21
CA VAL A 117 -8.37 0.04 -7.84
C VAL A 117 -9.32 -0.46 -6.75
N ASN A 118 -10.62 -0.23 -6.96
CA ASN A 118 -11.71 -0.63 -6.06
C ASN A 118 -11.66 0.04 -4.66
N VAL A 119 -11.17 1.27 -4.59
CA VAL A 119 -11.15 2.10 -3.36
C VAL A 119 -12.21 3.23 -3.37
N GLY A 120 -13.21 3.13 -4.25
CA GLY A 120 -14.26 4.15 -4.43
C GLY A 120 -13.85 5.31 -5.35
N GLU A 121 -14.78 5.85 -6.15
CA GLU A 121 -14.54 7.02 -6.99
C GLU A 121 -14.34 8.29 -6.13
N ASP A 122 -13.45 9.19 -6.55
CA ASP A 122 -13.17 10.47 -5.88
C ASP A 122 -12.85 10.37 -4.38
N SER A 123 -12.19 9.28 -4.02
CA SER A 123 -11.71 8.99 -2.67
C SER A 123 -10.70 10.01 -2.11
N GLY A 124 -10.37 11.09 -2.82
CA GLY A 124 -9.30 12.01 -2.44
C GLY A 124 -9.58 12.89 -1.22
N GLU A 125 -10.70 13.63 -1.20
CA GLU A 125 -11.16 14.36 0.00
C GLU A 125 -11.81 13.43 1.04
N ASN A 126 -12.16 12.21 0.60
CA ASN A 126 -12.83 11.20 1.40
C ASN A 126 -11.87 10.12 1.92
N ALA A 127 -10.55 10.34 1.83
CA ALA A 127 -9.56 9.45 2.41
C ALA A 127 -8.94 10.06 3.67
N VAL A 128 -8.66 9.22 4.64
CA VAL A 128 -7.95 9.55 5.87
C VAL A 128 -6.61 8.85 5.87
N PHE A 129 -5.52 9.58 6.09
CA PHE A 129 -4.21 9.00 6.36
C PHE A 129 -3.92 9.08 7.85
N SER A 130 -3.70 7.92 8.47
CA SER A 130 -3.57 7.80 9.91
C SER A 130 -2.25 7.15 10.29
N PHE A 131 -1.69 7.64 11.40
CA PHE A 131 -0.52 7.04 12.05
C PHE A 131 -0.91 5.95 13.06
N GLN A 132 -2.21 5.68 13.22
CA GLN A 132 -2.68 4.61 14.09
C GLN A 132 -2.28 3.24 13.51
N PRO A 133 -1.93 2.27 14.35
CA PRO A 133 -1.71 0.91 13.87
C PRO A 133 -3.00 0.37 13.23
N PRO A 134 -2.90 -0.51 12.21
CA PRO A 134 -4.05 -1.27 11.75
C PRO A 134 -4.56 -2.19 12.88
N PRO A 135 -5.80 -2.72 12.78
CA PRO A 135 -6.26 -3.73 13.72
C PRO A 135 -5.32 -4.95 13.72
N ALA A 136 -5.25 -5.64 14.85
CA ALA A 136 -4.47 -6.86 14.96
C ALA A 136 -4.94 -7.91 13.94
N ARG A 137 -4.02 -8.78 13.51
CA ARG A 137 -4.36 -9.90 12.63
C ARG A 137 -5.39 -10.79 13.32
N GLY A 138 -6.48 -11.12 12.62
CA GLY A 138 -7.56 -11.93 13.19
C GLY A 138 -8.48 -11.17 14.15
N CYS A 139 -8.45 -9.83 14.13
CA CYS A 139 -9.45 -9.03 14.81
C CYS A 139 -10.86 -9.47 14.38
N ALA A 140 -11.71 -9.76 15.37
CA ALA A 140 -13.08 -10.21 15.21
C ALA A 140 -13.95 -9.67 16.36
N PRO A 141 -15.29 -9.70 16.23
CA PRO A 141 -16.19 -9.36 17.34
C PRO A 141 -15.81 -10.12 18.63
N PRO A 142 -15.91 -9.47 19.81
CA PRO A 142 -16.56 -8.19 20.09
C PRO A 142 -15.70 -6.94 19.85
N HIS A 143 -14.48 -7.06 19.33
CA HIS A 143 -13.61 -5.91 19.08
C HIS A 143 -14.09 -5.10 17.88
N ASP A 144 -14.01 -3.76 17.97
CA ASP A 144 -14.21 -2.90 16.80
C ASP A 144 -12.95 -2.92 15.95
N CYS A 145 -13.05 -3.57 14.78
CA CYS A 145 -11.96 -3.72 13.84
C CYS A 145 -12.00 -2.67 12.72
N ALA A 146 -12.98 -1.77 12.69
CA ALA A 146 -13.02 -0.66 11.74
C ALA A 146 -12.05 0.46 12.17
N PRO A 147 -11.71 1.42 11.28
CA PRO A 147 -10.99 2.61 11.68
C PRO A 147 -11.73 3.36 12.80
N GLY A 148 -10.99 3.78 13.83
CA GLY A 148 -11.58 4.54 14.94
C GLY A 148 -12.02 5.95 14.56
N THR A 149 -11.61 6.46 13.39
CA THR A 149 -11.96 7.78 12.87
C THR A 149 -12.46 7.65 11.45
N ALA A 150 -13.64 8.22 11.16
CA ALA A 150 -14.29 8.20 9.86
C ALA A 150 -14.35 6.80 9.20
N PRO A 151 -14.96 5.78 9.84
CA PRO A 151 -15.05 4.43 9.29
C PRO A 151 -15.84 4.36 7.98
N GLU A 152 -16.64 5.38 7.65
CA GLU A 152 -17.35 5.56 6.38
C GLU A 152 -16.47 6.06 5.23
N LYS A 153 -15.20 6.37 5.52
CA LYS A 153 -14.20 6.89 4.56
C LYS A 153 -13.13 5.86 4.29
N VAL A 154 -12.45 5.99 3.14
CA VAL A 154 -11.23 5.19 2.88
C VAL A 154 -10.19 5.58 3.92
N SER A 155 -9.56 4.61 4.57
CA SER A 155 -8.51 4.90 5.55
C SER A 155 -7.21 4.19 5.17
N VAL A 156 -6.11 4.93 5.18
CA VAL A 156 -4.76 4.41 4.93
C VAL A 156 -3.97 4.50 6.22
N HIS A 157 -3.62 3.33 6.75
CA HIS A 157 -2.74 3.15 7.90
C HIS A 157 -1.42 2.55 7.41
N PHE A 158 -0.39 2.59 8.25
CA PHE A 158 0.87 1.91 7.97
C PHE A 158 1.36 1.12 9.19
N HIS A 159 2.17 0.10 8.93
CA HIS A 159 2.88 -0.63 9.98
C HIS A 159 4.30 -0.92 9.53
N ARG A 160 5.28 -0.64 10.40
CA ARG A 160 6.68 -0.97 10.12
C ARG A 160 6.91 -2.47 10.26
N ARG A 161 7.72 -3.04 9.37
CA ARG A 161 8.15 -4.45 9.45
C ARG A 161 9.46 -4.53 10.21
N LEU A 162 9.35 -4.43 11.53
CA LEU A 162 10.51 -4.43 12.43
C LEU A 162 11.21 -5.80 12.44
N GLU A 163 10.51 -6.87 12.07
CA GLU A 163 11.06 -8.22 11.92
C GLU A 163 12.11 -8.34 10.80
N LEU A 164 12.12 -7.39 9.86
CA LEU A 164 13.11 -7.32 8.79
C LEU A 164 14.30 -6.43 9.14
N LEU A 165 14.24 -5.78 10.31
CA LEU A 165 15.33 -4.98 10.84
C LEU A 165 16.07 -5.81 11.87
N ASP A 166 17.39 -5.68 11.88
CA ASP A 166 18.16 -6.12 13.03
C ASP A 166 17.82 -5.20 14.21
N ALA A 167 16.94 -5.67 15.08
CA ALA A 167 16.46 -4.91 16.24
C ALA A 167 17.58 -4.51 17.21
N SER A 168 18.74 -5.18 17.14
CA SER A 168 19.93 -4.82 17.92
C SER A 168 20.72 -3.65 17.30
N ALA A 169 20.57 -3.43 15.99
CA ALA A 169 21.25 -2.37 15.24
C ALA A 169 20.36 -1.15 14.95
N VAL A 170 19.03 -1.32 14.82
CA VAL A 170 18.09 -0.27 14.43
C VAL A 170 16.90 -0.22 15.39
N PRO A 171 16.91 0.66 16.40
CA PRO A 171 15.75 0.84 17.26
C PRO A 171 14.56 1.43 16.49
N VAL A 172 13.32 1.09 16.88
CA VAL A 172 12.10 1.60 16.21
C VAL A 172 12.05 3.12 16.15
N THR A 173 12.58 3.79 17.18
CA THR A 173 12.64 5.24 17.31
C THR A 173 13.59 5.89 16.30
N SER A 174 14.50 5.13 15.67
CA SER A 174 15.36 5.64 14.61
C SER A 174 14.74 5.56 13.23
N CYS A 175 13.54 4.98 13.07
CA CYS A 175 12.86 4.92 11.78
C CYS A 175 12.17 6.25 11.42
N ALA A 176 12.22 6.58 10.14
CA ALA A 176 11.53 7.71 9.53
C ALA A 176 10.01 7.59 9.66
N TYR A 177 9.31 8.73 9.66
CA TYR A 177 7.86 8.79 9.58
C TYR A 177 7.40 8.58 8.15
N VAL A 178 6.35 7.80 7.95
CA VAL A 178 5.64 7.73 6.66
C VAL A 178 4.66 8.88 6.61
N VAL A 179 4.80 9.78 5.64
CA VAL A 179 3.97 10.98 5.48
C VAL A 179 3.36 11.01 4.09
N LYS A 180 2.16 11.58 3.97
CA LYS A 180 1.56 11.92 2.68
C LYS A 180 2.48 12.86 1.88
N SER A 181 2.61 12.61 0.58
CA SER A 181 3.42 13.43 -0.32
C SER A 181 2.69 14.70 -0.78
N ALA A 182 1.36 14.74 -0.65
CA ALA A 182 0.50 15.88 -0.94
C ALA A 182 -0.36 16.25 0.28
N ASP A 183 -1.07 17.39 0.23
CA ASP A 183 -1.96 17.83 1.30
C ASP A 183 -3.17 16.92 1.48
N VAL A 184 -3.60 16.26 0.41
CA VAL A 184 -4.62 15.21 0.46
C VAL A 184 -3.93 13.84 0.40
N PRO A 185 -4.43 12.85 1.15
CA PRO A 185 -3.78 11.55 1.21
C PRO A 185 -3.94 10.75 -0.08
N MET A 186 -4.96 11.03 -0.88
CA MET A 186 -5.20 10.37 -2.15
C MET A 186 -5.80 11.37 -3.16
N VAL A 187 -5.62 11.15 -4.46
CA VAL A 187 -6.28 11.92 -5.53
C VAL A 187 -6.73 10.94 -6.61
N ARG A 188 -8.04 10.83 -6.88
CA ARG A 188 -8.58 9.95 -7.94
C ARG A 188 -8.02 8.51 -7.88
N ASN A 189 -7.85 7.98 -6.67
CA ASN A 189 -7.25 6.68 -6.34
C ASN A 189 -5.72 6.58 -6.39
N THR A 190 -5.03 7.71 -6.59
CA THR A 190 -3.57 7.76 -6.50
C THR A 190 -3.14 8.09 -5.07
N LEU A 191 -2.49 7.15 -4.39
CA LEU A 191 -1.90 7.32 -3.06
C LEU A 191 -0.41 7.59 -3.21
N ALA A 192 0.05 8.74 -2.72
CA ALA A 192 1.48 9.08 -2.72
C ALA A 192 1.96 9.31 -1.27
N VAL A 193 2.96 8.53 -0.84
CA VAL A 193 3.60 8.70 0.47
C VAL A 193 5.12 8.64 0.37
N ARG A 194 5.79 9.17 1.38
CA ARG A 194 7.25 9.16 1.50
C ARG A 194 7.69 9.03 2.95
N GLN A 195 8.93 8.59 3.14
CA GLN A 195 9.57 8.55 4.45
C GLN A 195 10.37 9.83 4.71
N SER A 196 10.22 10.39 5.91
CA SER A 196 10.94 11.60 6.35
C SER A 196 11.53 11.41 7.75
N PRO A 197 12.85 11.61 7.95
CA PRO A 197 13.86 11.88 6.91
C PRO A 197 14.22 10.62 6.10
N PRO A 198 14.58 10.73 4.80
CA PRO A 198 14.82 9.56 3.93
C PRO A 198 16.00 8.68 4.39
N ALA A 199 17.04 9.28 4.99
CA ALA A 199 18.20 8.54 5.52
C ALA A 199 17.87 7.57 6.68
N LYS A 200 16.65 7.64 7.21
CA LYS A 200 16.14 6.79 8.29
C LYS A 200 15.01 5.87 7.84
N ALA A 201 14.84 5.67 6.52
CA ALA A 201 13.77 4.86 5.98
C ALA A 201 13.84 3.42 6.49
N CYS A 202 12.67 2.88 6.87
CA CYS A 202 12.52 1.50 7.32
C CYS A 202 11.53 0.74 6.43
N PRO A 203 11.56 -0.59 6.39
CA PRO A 203 10.53 -1.38 5.73
C PRO A 203 9.16 -1.13 6.38
N PHE A 204 8.12 -0.94 5.57
CA PHE A 204 6.75 -0.79 6.03
C PHE A 204 5.77 -1.39 5.04
N ASP A 205 4.57 -1.68 5.54
CA ASP A 205 3.42 -2.07 4.76
C ASP A 205 2.30 -1.04 4.94
N LEU A 206 1.45 -0.92 3.93
CA LEU A 206 0.25 -0.10 3.98
C LEU A 206 -0.98 -0.96 4.26
N TYR A 207 -1.94 -0.41 4.98
CA TYR A 207 -3.21 -1.04 5.30
C TYR A 207 -4.31 -0.11 4.85
N VAL A 208 -5.12 -0.57 3.91
CA VAL A 208 -6.18 0.20 3.27
C VAL A 208 -7.51 -0.35 3.71
N TRP A 209 -8.30 0.47 4.41
CA TRP A 209 -9.70 0.21 4.71
C TRP A 209 -10.57 0.77 3.61
N VAL A 210 -11.47 -0.06 3.08
CA VAL A 210 -12.53 0.37 2.16
C VAL A 210 -13.88 0.01 2.78
N PRO A 211 -14.75 1.00 3.07
CA PRO A 211 -16.08 0.74 3.58
C PRO A 211 -16.96 0.08 2.50
N ASP A 212 -17.89 -0.77 2.93
CA ASP A 212 -18.77 -1.52 2.01
C ASP A 212 -19.59 -0.60 1.08
N THR A 213 -19.94 0.60 1.56
CA THR A 213 -20.67 1.62 0.79
C THR A 213 -19.90 2.17 -0.41
N LEU A 214 -18.57 2.08 -0.41
CA LEU A 214 -17.69 2.56 -1.49
C LEU A 214 -17.19 1.41 -2.39
N ARG A 215 -17.50 0.16 -2.06
CA ARG A 215 -17.08 -0.97 -2.86
C ARG A 215 -17.90 -1.04 -4.15
N PRO A 216 -17.25 -1.36 -5.29
CA PRO A 216 -18.00 -1.66 -6.50
C PRO A 216 -18.87 -2.89 -6.27
N ILE A 217 -20.12 -2.82 -6.73
CA ILE A 217 -21.09 -3.91 -6.60
C ILE A 217 -20.51 -5.16 -7.28
N THR A 218 -20.25 -6.22 -6.51
CA THR A 218 -19.74 -7.50 -7.01
C THR A 218 -20.65 -8.03 -8.12
N GLY A 219 -20.09 -8.27 -9.31
CA GLY A 219 -20.83 -8.72 -10.50
C GLY A 219 -20.60 -7.89 -11.76
N THR A 220 -20.00 -6.70 -11.64
CA THR A 220 -19.77 -5.76 -12.76
C THR A 220 -18.33 -5.78 -13.28
N GLY A 221 -17.73 -6.95 -13.52
CA GLY A 221 -16.40 -7.05 -14.15
C GLY A 221 -15.28 -6.27 -13.42
N ALA A 222 -15.48 -5.93 -12.15
CA ALA A 222 -14.52 -5.19 -11.35
C ALA A 222 -13.26 -6.05 -11.16
N PRO A 223 -12.05 -5.48 -11.35
CA PRO A 223 -10.80 -6.23 -11.22
C PRO A 223 -10.69 -6.91 -9.85
N GLY A 224 -10.15 -8.13 -9.79
CA GLY A 224 -9.93 -8.84 -8.53
C GLY A 224 -11.20 -9.03 -7.69
N ASP A 225 -12.34 -9.27 -8.35
CA ASP A 225 -13.65 -9.49 -7.72
C ASP A 225 -14.10 -8.33 -6.81
N GLY A 226 -13.71 -7.10 -7.16
CA GLY A 226 -14.03 -5.90 -6.38
C GLY A 226 -13.16 -5.73 -5.12
N SER A 227 -12.08 -6.49 -4.99
CA SER A 227 -11.09 -6.34 -3.92
C SER A 227 -10.04 -5.29 -4.27
N VAL A 228 -9.37 -4.71 -3.26
CA VAL A 228 -8.37 -3.66 -3.53
C VAL A 228 -7.24 -4.23 -4.39
N CYS A 229 -6.84 -3.48 -5.42
CA CYS A 229 -5.70 -3.81 -6.26
C CYS A 229 -4.70 -2.66 -6.34
N VAL A 230 -3.44 -3.00 -6.56
CA VAL A 230 -2.40 -2.08 -7.02
C VAL A 230 -2.30 -2.24 -8.54
N ASP A 231 -2.53 -1.15 -9.28
CA ASP A 231 -2.53 -1.14 -10.73
C ASP A 231 -1.14 -0.98 -11.34
N ARG A 232 -1.02 -1.34 -12.61
CA ARG A 232 0.17 -1.11 -13.43
C ARG A 232 0.56 0.37 -13.42
N GLY A 233 1.87 0.64 -13.45
CA GLY A 233 2.43 2.00 -13.41
C GLY A 233 2.64 2.56 -12.00
N SER A 234 2.10 1.91 -10.97
CA SER A 234 2.45 2.23 -9.57
C SER A 234 3.96 2.13 -9.39
N ASN A 235 4.57 3.04 -8.67
CA ASN A 235 6.02 3.16 -8.64
C ASN A 235 6.55 3.48 -7.24
N ALA A 236 7.83 3.19 -7.01
CA ALA A 236 8.53 3.52 -5.77
C ALA A 236 10.02 3.79 -6.02
N MET A 237 10.64 4.51 -5.09
CA MET A 237 12.07 4.79 -5.08
C MET A 237 12.69 4.23 -3.80
N ASP A 238 13.82 3.53 -3.91
CA ASP A 238 14.59 3.04 -2.75
C ASP A 238 15.83 3.91 -2.44
N GLY A 239 16.10 4.93 -3.26
CA GLY A 239 17.25 5.82 -3.15
C GLY A 239 18.43 5.46 -4.03
N ALA A 240 18.44 4.26 -4.61
CA ALA A 240 19.38 3.85 -5.64
C ALA A 240 18.68 3.85 -7.02
N GLU A 241 17.51 3.21 -7.11
CA GLU A 241 16.78 3.01 -8.35
C GLU A 241 15.26 3.20 -8.16
N GLY A 242 14.57 3.35 -9.28
CA GLY A 242 13.12 3.33 -9.34
C GLY A 242 12.60 1.93 -9.65
N THR A 243 11.45 1.61 -9.06
CA THR A 243 10.69 0.38 -9.35
C THR A 243 9.29 0.73 -9.86
N VAL A 244 8.74 -0.13 -10.72
CA VAL A 244 7.41 0.04 -11.32
C VAL A 244 6.65 -1.27 -11.25
N GLN A 245 5.37 -1.22 -10.92
CA GLN A 245 4.45 -2.34 -10.97
C GLN A 245 4.07 -2.58 -12.44
N TYR A 246 4.49 -3.71 -13.03
CA TYR A 246 4.18 -3.99 -14.43
C TYR A 246 2.78 -4.56 -14.63
N ASN A 247 2.39 -5.46 -13.75
CA ASN A 247 1.09 -6.12 -13.79
C ASN A 247 0.24 -5.70 -12.60
N ARG A 248 -1.07 -5.59 -12.81
CA ARG A 248 -2.02 -5.36 -11.72
C ARG A 248 -2.00 -6.54 -10.74
N THR A 249 -1.93 -6.23 -9.45
CA THR A 249 -1.99 -7.22 -8.37
C THR A 249 -3.17 -6.91 -7.45
N CYS A 250 -4.07 -7.86 -7.26
CA CYS A 250 -5.25 -7.73 -6.40
C CYS A 250 -5.14 -8.65 -5.18
N SER A 251 -5.88 -8.34 -4.11
CA SER A 251 -6.01 -9.30 -3.01
C SER A 251 -6.82 -10.51 -3.47
N ASN A 252 -6.13 -11.59 -3.77
CA ASN A 252 -6.77 -12.88 -3.89
C ASN A 252 -6.82 -13.48 -2.48
N ALA A 253 -7.93 -14.13 -2.10
CA ALA A 253 -7.94 -14.95 -0.88
C ALA A 253 -6.72 -15.87 -0.94
N TYR A 254 -5.82 -15.74 0.03
CA TYR A 254 -4.60 -16.54 0.06
C TYR A 254 -5.01 -18.00 0.21
N VAL A 255 -5.11 -18.72 -0.89
CA VAL A 255 -5.15 -20.18 -0.89
C VAL A 255 -3.73 -20.59 -0.54
N LEU A 256 -3.51 -21.08 0.68
CA LEU A 256 -2.28 -21.79 1.01
C LEU A 256 -2.03 -22.78 -0.13
N PRO A 257 -0.84 -22.77 -0.78
CA PRO A 257 -0.54 -23.82 -1.73
C PRO A 257 -0.81 -25.16 -1.03
N PRO A 258 -1.49 -26.12 -1.68
CA PRO A 258 -1.75 -27.42 -1.06
C PRO A 258 -0.41 -27.93 -0.54
N PHE A 259 -0.37 -28.24 0.75
CA PHE A 259 0.81 -28.85 1.37
C PHE A 259 1.27 -29.96 0.43
N GLY A 260 2.51 -29.85 -0.07
CA GLY A 260 3.09 -30.88 -0.90
C GLY A 260 2.93 -32.24 -0.21
N PRO A 261 2.77 -33.33 -0.97
CA PRO A 261 2.65 -34.66 -0.36
C PRO A 261 3.81 -34.86 0.63
N PRO A 262 3.55 -35.45 1.81
CA PRO A 262 4.59 -35.69 2.79
C PRO A 262 5.77 -36.41 2.13
N PRO A 263 7.02 -36.09 2.51
CA PRO A 263 8.18 -36.76 1.94
C PRO A 263 8.03 -38.27 2.10
N SER A 264 8.18 -39.01 1.01
CA SER A 264 8.13 -40.47 1.03
C SER A 264 9.12 -40.99 2.08
N PRO A 265 8.73 -41.97 2.91
CA PRO A 265 9.63 -42.54 3.89
C PRO A 265 10.88 -43.10 3.19
N PRO A 266 12.07 -42.97 3.80
CA PRO A 266 13.30 -43.45 3.19
C PRO A 266 13.20 -44.96 2.93
N HIS A 267 13.40 -45.35 1.67
CA HIS A 267 13.56 -46.74 1.30
C HIS A 267 14.75 -47.32 2.06
N THR A 268 14.47 -48.21 3.02
CA THR A 268 15.48 -49.00 3.69
C THR A 268 16.01 -50.00 2.66
N PRO A 269 17.32 -50.01 2.32
CA PRO A 269 17.89 -51.05 1.49
C PRO A 269 17.73 -52.39 2.20
N GLY A 270 17.06 -53.33 1.54
CA GLY A 270 16.85 -54.68 2.03
C GLY A 270 18.16 -55.30 2.48
N SER A 271 18.17 -55.74 3.74
CA SER A 271 19.19 -56.57 4.35
C SER A 271 19.39 -57.84 3.53
N LYS A 272 20.50 -57.90 2.78
CA LYS A 272 21.10 -59.16 2.34
C LYS A 272 21.72 -59.85 3.56
N TRP A 273 20.94 -60.67 4.23
CA TRP A 273 21.47 -61.73 5.08
C TRP A 273 20.74 -63.00 4.67
N ASP A 274 21.33 -63.74 3.75
CA ASP A 274 21.26 -65.20 3.73
C ASP A 274 22.30 -65.76 2.76
N ALA A 275 22.87 -66.89 3.13
CA ALA A 275 23.85 -67.72 2.43
C ALA A 275 25.34 -67.38 2.64
N LEU A 276 25.83 -67.61 3.86
CA LEU A 276 27.08 -68.34 4.04
C LEU A 276 26.89 -69.43 5.09
N GLY A 277 26.83 -70.67 4.62
CA GLY A 277 26.81 -71.85 5.47
C GLY A 277 28.12 -72.00 6.22
N VAL A 278 28.01 -72.33 7.51
CA VAL A 278 29.10 -72.90 8.29
C VAL A 278 28.54 -74.14 8.96
N GLY A 279 28.92 -75.30 8.45
CA GLY A 279 28.80 -76.55 9.18
C GLY A 279 29.77 -76.52 10.35
N LEU A 280 29.29 -76.91 11.53
CA LEU A 280 30.14 -77.27 12.66
C LEU A 280 29.72 -78.66 13.15
N ARG A 281 30.71 -79.54 13.11
CA ARG A 281 30.71 -80.88 13.71
C ARG A 281 30.54 -80.78 15.22
N GLY A 282 29.83 -81.76 15.77
CA GLY A 282 29.81 -82.19 17.16
C GLY A 282 29.15 -83.55 17.21
#